data_AF-A0A969GHE3-F1
#
_entry.id   AF-A0A969GHE3-F1
#
_cell.length_a   1.000
_cell.length_b   1.000
_cell.length_c   1.000
_cell.angle_alpha   90.00
_cell.angle_beta   90.00
_cell.angle_gamma   90.00
#
_symmetry.space_group_name_H-M   'P 1'
#
loop_
_entity.id
_entity.type
_entity.pdbx_description
1 polymer ?
#
loop_
_entity_poly.entity_id
_entity_poly.type
_entity_poly.pdbx_seq_one_letter_code
_entity_poly.pdbx_strand_id
1 'polypeptide(L)'
;MDELLSLPTLIVLDEAYIEFADENLGANLSRIKEVPTRENLIVLRTFSKWAGLAGLRIGYGAFPLWLMPTLWKSKQPYNINVAASIAAQVSLENIEQLKKVVELLKTERERLFKS
;
A
#
# COMPACT_ATOMS: atom_id res chain seq x y z
N MET A 1 -6.43 -2.82 -17.34
CA MET A 1 -5.22 -2.19 -16.75
C MET A 1 -4.14 -2.06 -17.79
N ASP A 2 -3.78 -3.13 -18.52
CA ASP A 2 -2.73 -3.07 -19.54
C ASP A 2 -3.01 -2.07 -20.67
N GLU A 3 -4.27 -1.91 -21.08
CA GLU A 3 -4.68 -0.86 -22.03
C GLU A 3 -4.49 0.57 -21.50
N LEU A 4 -4.60 0.80 -20.19
CA LEU A 4 -4.32 2.10 -19.59
C LEU A 4 -2.81 2.33 -19.48
N LEU A 5 -2.06 1.25 -19.22
CA LEU A 5 -0.61 1.29 -19.12
C LEU A 5 0.09 1.42 -20.48
N SER A 6 -0.59 1.19 -21.60
CA SER A 6 -0.07 1.45 -22.94
C SER A 6 -0.19 2.92 -23.36
N LEU A 7 -0.97 3.72 -22.63
CA LEU A 7 -1.12 5.14 -22.90
C LEU A 7 0.11 5.94 -22.42
N PRO A 8 0.48 7.04 -23.09
CA PRO A 8 1.55 7.95 -22.67
C PRO A 8 1.11 8.85 -21.50
N THR A 9 0.40 8.28 -20.52
CA THR A 9 -0.17 8.98 -19.36
C THR A 9 0.34 8.35 -18.08
N LEU A 10 0.63 9.19 -17.07
CA LEU A 10 1.01 8.71 -15.75
C LEU A 10 -0.21 8.11 -15.03
N ILE A 11 -0.10 6.84 -14.65
CA ILE A 11 -1.13 6.10 -13.92
C ILE A 11 -0.75 6.02 -12.45
N VAL A 12 -1.66 6.45 -11.58
CA VAL A 12 -1.54 6.34 -10.12
C VAL A 12 -2.54 5.30 -9.64
N LEU A 13 -2.03 4.18 -9.15
CA LEU A 13 -2.82 3.09 -8.58
C LEU A 13 -2.80 3.18 -7.06
N ASP A 14 -3.97 3.39 -6.46
CA ASP A 14 -4.13 3.38 -5.00
C ASP A 14 -4.51 1.96 -4.51
N GLU A 15 -3.53 1.29 -3.91
CA GLU A 15 -3.64 -0.03 -3.32
C GLU A 15 -3.87 0.05 -1.78
N ALA A 16 -4.54 1.09 -1.27
CA ALA A 16 -4.80 1.27 0.18
C ALA A 16 -5.54 0.12 0.90
N TYR A 17 -6.20 -0.78 0.16
CA TYR A 17 -6.98 -1.90 0.68
C TYR A 17 -6.44 -3.26 0.23
N ILE A 18 -5.28 -3.29 -0.44
CA ILE A 18 -4.75 -4.53 -1.04
C ILE A 18 -4.49 -5.60 0.03
N GLU A 19 -4.15 -5.19 1.25
CA GLU A 19 -3.92 -6.09 2.39
C GLU A 19 -5.21 -6.71 2.96
N PHE A 20 -6.40 -6.16 2.65
CA PHE A 20 -7.70 -6.70 3.06
C PHE A 20 -8.38 -7.52 1.96
N ALA A 21 -7.87 -7.46 0.73
CA ALA A 21 -8.40 -8.24 -0.37
C ALA A 21 -8.04 -9.72 -0.16
N ASP A 22 -9.01 -10.62 -0.37
CA ASP A 22 -8.73 -12.05 -0.36
C ASP A 22 -7.71 -12.44 -1.42
N GLU A 23 -7.02 -13.55 -1.21
CA GLU A 23 -6.03 -14.09 -2.16
C GLU A 23 -6.65 -14.32 -3.56
N ASN A 24 -7.97 -14.56 -3.60
CA ASN A 24 -8.76 -14.70 -4.83
C ASN A 24 -9.20 -13.37 -5.47
N LEU A 25 -9.07 -12.23 -4.77
CA LEU A 25 -9.63 -10.93 -5.19
C LEU A 25 -8.61 -9.79 -5.33
N GLY A 26 -7.39 -9.88 -4.77
CA GLY A 26 -6.46 -8.73 -4.86
C GLY A 26 -5.00 -8.96 -4.52
N ALA A 27 -4.63 -9.87 -3.62
CA ALA A 27 -3.22 -10.02 -3.22
C ALA A 27 -2.29 -10.41 -4.40
N ASN A 28 -2.79 -11.23 -5.34
CA ASN A 28 -2.10 -11.59 -6.58
C ASN A 28 -2.24 -10.54 -7.71
N LEU A 29 -3.07 -9.51 -7.53
CA LEU A 29 -3.31 -8.44 -8.52
C LEU A 29 -2.46 -7.20 -8.29
N SER A 30 -1.70 -7.13 -7.20
CA SER A 30 -0.81 -6.01 -6.91
C SER A 30 0.18 -5.78 -8.05
N ARG A 31 0.23 -4.56 -8.58
CA ARG A 31 1.11 -4.18 -9.69
C ARG A 31 2.40 -3.53 -9.22
N ILE A 32 2.65 -3.48 -7.90
CA ILE A 32 3.83 -2.82 -7.31
C ILE A 32 5.16 -3.35 -7.88
N LYS A 33 5.22 -4.65 -8.23
CA LYS A 33 6.42 -5.29 -8.81
C LYS A 33 6.71 -4.88 -10.25
N GLU A 34 5.74 -4.31 -10.96
CA GLU A 34 5.89 -3.83 -12.34
C GLU A 34 6.38 -2.39 -12.41
N VAL A 35 6.32 -1.65 -11.29
CA VAL A 35 6.77 -0.25 -11.25
C VAL A 35 8.23 -0.07 -11.69
N PRO A 36 9.19 -0.94 -11.31
CA PRO A 36 10.57 -0.80 -11.78
C PRO A 36 10.74 -0.96 -13.30
N THR A 37 9.83 -1.68 -13.96
CA THR A 37 9.87 -1.95 -15.41
C THR A 37 8.92 -1.08 -16.22
N ARG A 38 8.15 -0.20 -15.57
CA ARG A 38 7.17 0.69 -16.22
C ARG A 38 7.42 2.14 -15.83
N GLU A 39 7.65 2.99 -16.83
CA GLU A 39 7.94 4.41 -16.60
C GLU A 39 6.71 5.26 -16.28
N ASN A 40 5.51 4.73 -16.48
CA ASN A 40 4.24 5.45 -16.32
C ASN A 40 3.35 4.93 -15.19
N LEU A 41 3.86 4.06 -14.31
CA LEU A 41 3.07 3.48 -13.21
C LEU A 41 3.59 3.91 -11.84
N ILE A 42 2.70 4.44 -11.01
CA ILE A 42 2.91 4.70 -9.59
C ILE A 42 1.93 3.82 -8.80
N VAL A 43 2.41 3.17 -7.75
CA VAL A 43 1.56 2.41 -6.83
C VAL A 43 1.69 2.98 -5.44
N LEU A 44 0.56 3.32 -4.81
CA LEU A 44 0.47 3.88 -3.46
C LEU A 44 -0.18 2.87 -2.51
N ARG A 45 0.32 2.79 -1.28
CA ARG A 45 -0.21 1.93 -0.21
C ARG A 45 -0.22 2.66 1.12
N THR A 46 -1.05 2.19 2.05
CA THR A 46 -1.17 2.80 3.38
C THR A 46 -1.18 1.77 4.51
N PHE A 47 -0.49 2.10 5.60
CA PHE A 47 -0.58 1.35 6.84
C PHE A 47 -1.83 1.71 7.66
N SER A 48 -2.61 2.70 7.21
CA SER A 48 -3.79 3.20 7.93
C SER A 48 -4.85 2.11 8.16
N LYS A 49 -4.90 1.12 7.27
CA LYS A 49 -5.85 0.02 7.35
C LYS A 49 -5.21 -1.22 7.95
N TRP A 50 -4.04 -1.63 7.45
CA TRP A 50 -3.41 -2.92 7.77
C TRP A 50 -3.11 -3.15 9.27
N ALA A 51 -2.74 -2.10 10.00
CA ALA A 51 -2.34 -2.22 11.40
C ALA A 51 -3.21 -1.41 12.38
N GLY A 52 -4.37 -0.90 11.93
CA GLY A 52 -5.18 0.04 12.73
C GLY A 52 -4.48 1.38 13.02
N LEU A 53 -3.37 1.65 12.32
CA LEU A 53 -2.49 2.80 12.52
C LEU A 53 -2.95 4.06 11.77
N ALA A 54 -4.25 4.22 11.54
CA ALA A 54 -4.80 5.38 10.84
C ALA A 54 -4.34 6.72 11.46
N GLY A 55 -4.13 6.74 12.78
CA GLY A 55 -3.62 7.89 13.54
C GLY A 55 -2.15 8.25 13.29
N LEU A 56 -1.33 7.34 12.74
CA LEU A 56 0.10 7.58 12.50
C LEU A 56 0.41 8.20 11.12
N ARG A 57 -0.59 8.28 10.23
CA ARG A 57 -0.49 8.93 8.90
C ARG A 57 0.68 8.43 8.05
N ILE A 58 0.78 7.11 7.89
CA ILE A 58 1.88 6.45 7.16
C ILE A 58 1.38 5.88 5.84
N GLY A 59 2.07 6.21 4.77
CA GLY A 59 1.92 5.61 3.45
C GLY A 59 3.28 5.32 2.85
N TYR A 60 3.31 4.35 1.95
CA TYR A 60 4.47 4.04 1.13
C TYR A 60 4.01 3.85 -0.31
N GLY A 61 4.92 3.98 -1.26
CA GLY A 61 4.59 3.77 -2.65
C GLY A 61 5.82 3.39 -3.44
N ALA A 62 5.59 2.73 -4.58
CA ALA A 62 6.59 2.49 -5.59
C ALA A 62 6.39 3.48 -6.73
N PHE A 63 7.50 4.03 -7.23
CA PHE A 63 7.49 5.07 -8.25
C PHE A 63 8.61 4.80 -9.27
N PRO A 64 8.46 5.29 -10.52
CA PRO A 64 9.53 5.25 -11.51
C PRO A 64 10.73 6.10 -11.06
N LEU A 65 11.95 5.60 -11.30
CA LEU A 65 13.18 6.25 -10.83
C LEU A 65 13.34 7.67 -11.37
N TRP A 66 12.96 7.90 -12.63
CA TRP A 66 13.03 9.21 -13.28
C TRP A 66 12.17 10.28 -12.59
N LEU A 67 11.11 9.88 -11.89
CA LEU A 67 10.19 10.79 -11.19
C LEU A 67 10.71 11.19 -9.81
N MET A 68 11.60 10.39 -9.21
CA MET A 68 12.09 10.59 -7.84
C MET A 68 12.73 11.96 -7.60
N PRO A 69 13.60 12.51 -8.46
CA PRO A 69 14.20 13.82 -8.25
C PRO A 69 13.15 14.95 -8.15
N THR A 70 12.08 14.87 -8.93
CA THR A 70 10.98 15.85 -8.91
C THR A 70 10.12 15.67 -7.67
N LEU A 71 9.79 14.44 -7.32
CA LEU A 71 8.99 14.13 -6.14
C LEU A 71 9.70 14.58 -4.85
N TRP A 72 11.01 14.34 -4.74
CA TRP A 72 11.81 14.74 -3.58
C TRP A 72 11.89 16.25 -3.39
N LYS A 73 11.83 17.05 -4.46
CA LYS A 73 11.75 18.52 -4.37
C LYS A 73 10.39 18.99 -3.84
N SER A 74 9.32 18.28 -4.17
CA SER A 74 7.96 18.62 -3.73
C SER A 74 7.64 18.05 -2.34
N LYS A 75 8.31 16.97 -1.92
CA LYS A 75 8.05 16.32 -0.63
C LYS A 75 8.65 17.13 0.51
N GLN A 76 7.87 17.32 1.58
CA GLN A 76 8.39 17.91 2.81
C GLN A 76 9.48 17.01 3.42
N PRO A 77 10.59 17.60 3.95
CA PRO A 77 11.71 16.85 4.51
C PRO A 77 11.32 15.92 5.67
N TYR A 78 10.32 16.31 6.48
CA TYR A 78 9.90 15.60 7.69
C TYR A 78 8.40 15.30 7.69
N ASN A 79 7.97 14.32 6.88
CA ASN A 79 6.56 13.98 6.72
C ASN A 79 6.12 12.72 7.50
N ILE A 80 7.03 12.09 8.27
CA ILE A 80 6.77 10.85 9.01
C ILE A 80 7.24 11.05 10.46
N ASN A 81 6.39 10.69 11.42
CA ASN A 81 6.73 10.75 12.85
C ASN A 81 7.55 9.51 13.28
N VAL A 82 8.27 9.59 14.41
CA VAL A 82 9.14 8.49 14.86
C VAL A 82 8.37 7.20 15.14
N ALA A 83 7.19 7.32 15.76
CA ALA A 83 6.32 6.17 16.03
C ALA A 83 5.87 5.47 14.73
N ALA A 84 5.71 6.23 13.66
CA ALA A 84 5.35 5.73 12.35
C ALA A 84 6.49 4.95 11.70
N SER A 85 7.72 5.47 11.73
CA SER A 85 8.88 4.75 11.21
C SER A 85 9.08 3.42 11.93
N ILE A 86 8.96 3.40 13.26
CA ILE A 86 9.04 2.18 14.08
C ILE A 86 7.93 1.22 13.70
N ALA A 87 6.69 1.69 13.62
CA ALA A 87 5.55 0.84 13.28
C ALA A 87 5.66 0.26 11.86
N ALA A 88 6.15 1.03 10.89
CA ALA A 88 6.40 0.55 9.53
C ALA A 88 7.48 -0.54 9.50
N GLN A 89 8.58 -0.33 10.22
CA GLN A 89 9.66 -1.33 10.32
C GLN A 89 9.17 -2.62 10.98
N VAL A 90 8.53 -2.53 12.13
CA VAL A 90 7.98 -3.69 12.85
C VAL A 90 6.94 -4.42 11.99
N SER A 91 6.16 -3.69 11.20
CA SER A 91 5.17 -4.29 10.30
C SER A 91 5.82 -5.06 9.14
N LEU A 92 6.94 -4.57 8.60
CA LEU A 92 7.72 -5.28 7.59
C LEU A 92 8.42 -6.52 8.16
N GLU A 93 8.82 -6.49 9.43
CA GLU A 93 9.45 -7.63 10.12
C GLU A 93 8.43 -8.71 10.50
N ASN A 94 7.17 -8.34 10.78
CA ASN A 94 6.14 -9.24 11.32
C ASN A 94 4.95 -9.45 10.36
N ILE A 95 5.22 -9.57 9.06
CA ILE A 95 4.19 -9.76 8.02
C ILE A 95 3.25 -10.94 8.34
N GLU A 96 3.78 -12.06 8.86
CA GLU A 96 2.96 -13.23 9.18
C GLU A 96 2.00 -13.02 10.35
N GLN A 97 2.40 -12.29 11.39
CA GLN A 97 1.51 -11.98 12.52
C GLN A 97 0.42 -11.01 12.08
N LEU A 98 0.75 -10.02 11.25
CA LEU A 98 -0.21 -9.08 10.70
C LEU A 98 -1.25 -9.76 9.80
N LYS A 99 -0.85 -10.78 9.01
CA LYS A 99 -1.81 -11.63 8.28
C LYS A 99 -2.84 -12.28 9.21
N LYS A 100 -2.41 -12.80 10.37
CA LYS A 100 -3.34 -13.41 11.36
C LYS A 100 -4.34 -12.40 11.93
N VAL A 101 -3.90 -11.16 12.18
CA VAL A 101 -4.80 -10.08 12.64
C VAL A 101 -5.82 -9.71 11.56
N VAL A 102 -5.40 -9.65 10.28
CA VAL A 102 -6.31 -9.40 9.16
C VAL A 102 -7.35 -10.51 9.03
N GLU A 103 -6.95 -11.78 9.12
CA GLU A 103 -7.87 -12.92 9.07
C GLU A 103 -8.88 -12.91 10.23
N LEU A 104 -8.44 -12.53 11.44
CA LEU A 104 -9.34 -12.32 12.57
C LEU A 104 -10.38 -11.22 12.29
N LEU A 105 -9.95 -10.08 11.72
CA LEU A 105 -10.84 -8.98 11.36
C LEU A 105 -11.83 -9.35 10.26
N LYS A 106 -11.41 -10.14 9.26
CA LYS A 106 -12.32 -10.67 8.23
C LYS A 106 -13.38 -11.59 8.85
N THR A 107 -12.96 -12.48 9.75
CA THR A 107 -13.86 -13.40 10.45
C THR A 107 -14.89 -12.65 11.30
N GLU A 108 -14.46 -11.62 12.04
CA GLU A 108 -15.38 -10.78 12.82
C GLU A 108 -16.33 -9.97 11.93
N ARG A 109 -15.86 -9.48 10.79
CA ARG A 109 -16.74 -8.82 9.79
C ARG A 109 -17.85 -9.77 9.34
N GLU A 110 -17.51 -11.01 8.95
CA GLU A 110 -18.52 -12.00 8.54
C GLU A 110 -19.52 -12.33 9.65
N ARG A 111 -19.07 -12.39 10.90
CA ARG A 111 -19.94 -12.60 12.06
C ARG A 111 -20.96 -11.48 12.20
N LEU A 112 -20.55 -10.21 12.04
CA LEU A 112 -21.43 -9.05 12.14
C LEU A 112 -22.44 -8.96 10.99
N PHE A 113 -22.08 -9.40 9.78
CA PHE A 113 -23.02 -9.44 8.64
C PHE A 113 -24.07 -10.56 8.74
N LYS A 114 -23.88 -11.55 9.62
CA LYS A 114 -24.82 -12.65 9.87
C LYS A 114 -25.76 -12.40 11.05
N SER A 115 -25.61 -11.28 11.75
CA SER A 115 -26.50 -10.80 12.83
C SER A 115 -27.52 -9.78 12.30
#